data_AF-A0A7X9GHX7-F1
#
_entry.id   AF-A0A7X9GHX7-F1
#
_cell.length_a   1.000
_cell.length_b   1.000
_cell.length_c   1.000
_cell.angle_alpha   90.00
_cell.angle_beta   90.00
_cell.angle_gamma   90.00
#
_symmetry.space_group_name_H-M   'P 1'
#
loop_
_entity.id
_entity.type
_entity.pdbx_description
1 polymer ?
#
loop_
_entity_poly.entity_id
_entity_poly.type
_entity_poly.pdbx_seq_one_letter_code
_entity_poly.pdbx_strand_id
1 'polypeptide(L)'
;MFWGAIFYLLAWIPLIWKIDSMSLGFLSFLLFVFGFFGGFFVVMYANTKENVDVQIAGTAIGFLNVFVFIGGAIYQQVMASIISKYSTVGGVIPAAAFKSAFLFCFVTLIIGLVVFATQKEKPAA
;
A
#
# COMPACT_ATOMS: atom_id res chain seq x y z
N MET A 1 -11.28 -4.52 -7.83
CA MET A 1 -10.08 -3.77 -7.39
C MET A 1 -10.43 -2.55 -6.54
N PHE A 2 -11.13 -1.55 -7.09
CA PHE A 2 -11.26 -0.23 -6.50
C PHE A 2 -11.79 -0.24 -5.05
N TRP A 3 -12.87 -1.00 -4.81
CA TRP A 3 -13.44 -1.19 -3.47
C TRP A 3 -12.46 -1.83 -2.47
N GLY A 4 -11.71 -2.85 -2.90
CA GLY A 4 -10.70 -3.49 -2.04
C GLY A 4 -9.59 -2.54 -1.63
N ALA A 5 -9.14 -1.69 -2.56
CA ALA A 5 -8.13 -0.67 -2.27
C ALA A 5 -8.66 0.44 -1.36
N ILE A 6 -9.94 0.83 -1.45
CA ILE A 6 -10.58 1.77 -0.52
C ILE A 6 -10.65 1.18 0.90
N PHE A 7 -11.15 -0.05 1.05
CA PHE A 7 -11.22 -0.69 2.37
C PHE A 7 -9.83 -0.90 2.98
N TYR A 8 -8.85 -1.26 2.15
CA TYR A 8 -7.45 -1.33 2.56
C TYR A 8 -6.93 0.03 3.02
N LEU A 9 -7.19 1.11 2.26
CA LEU A 9 -6.85 2.48 2.64
C LEU A 9 -7.46 2.87 4.00
N LEU A 10 -8.75 2.58 4.22
CA LEU A 10 -9.42 2.86 5.49
C LEU A 10 -8.79 2.12 6.67
N ALA A 11 -8.24 0.92 6.45
CA ALA A 11 -7.55 0.15 7.48
C ALA A 11 -6.25 0.82 7.99
N TRP A 12 -5.67 1.78 7.25
CA TRP A 12 -4.53 2.57 7.73
C TRP A 12 -4.91 3.66 8.73
N ILE A 13 -6.17 4.13 8.75
CA ILE A 13 -6.60 5.25 9.60
C ILE A 13 -6.36 4.95 11.10
N PRO A 14 -6.74 3.76 11.63
CA PRO A 14 -6.46 3.42 13.03
C PRO A 14 -4.96 3.35 13.35
N LEU A 15 -4.11 2.91 12.40
CA LEU A 15 -2.65 2.87 12.59
C LEU A 15 -2.04 4.27 12.75
N ILE A 16 -2.61 5.28 12.12
CA ILE A 16 -2.09 6.66 12.21
C ILE A 16 -2.59 7.33 13.51
N TRP A 17 -3.83 7.07 13.92
CA TRP A 17 -4.48 7.83 15.00
C TRP A 17 -4.40 7.16 16.37
N LYS A 18 -4.30 5.82 16.43
CA LYS A 18 -4.37 5.05 17.68
C LYS A 18 -3.16 4.17 17.96
N ILE A 19 -2.01 4.45 17.34
CA ILE A 19 -0.81 3.60 17.47
C ILE A 19 -0.39 3.34 18.93
N ASP A 20 -0.60 4.32 19.81
CA ASP A 20 -0.18 4.28 21.22
C ASP A 20 -1.16 3.53 22.15
N SER A 21 -2.39 3.26 21.71
CA SER A 21 -3.49 2.82 22.59
C SER A 21 -4.29 1.62 22.06
N MET A 22 -3.75 0.89 21.09
CA MET A 22 -4.42 -0.28 20.53
C MET A 22 -4.31 -1.52 21.44
N SER A 23 -5.44 -2.18 21.67
CA SER A 23 -5.44 -3.50 22.27
C SER A 23 -4.93 -4.55 21.28
N LEU A 24 -4.32 -5.62 21.80
CA LEU A 24 -3.79 -6.70 20.97
C LEU A 24 -4.87 -7.33 20.08
N GLY A 25 -6.09 -7.51 20.60
CA GLY A 25 -7.22 -8.05 19.83
C GLY A 25 -7.64 -7.15 18.65
N PHE A 26 -7.64 -5.83 18.84
CA PHE A 26 -7.94 -4.90 17.76
C PHE A 26 -6.83 -4.88 16.70
N LEU A 27 -5.56 -4.95 17.11
CA LEU A 27 -4.43 -5.04 16.18
C LEU A 27 -4.51 -6.32 15.33
N SER A 28 -4.81 -7.47 15.94
CA SER A 28 -4.99 -8.74 15.21
C SER A 28 -6.12 -8.66 14.20
N PHE A 29 -7.27 -8.09 14.59
CA PHE A 29 -8.37 -7.86 13.66
C PHE A 29 -7.98 -6.91 12.52
N LEU A 30 -7.24 -5.86 12.83
CA LEU A 30 -6.77 -4.91 11.82
C LEU A 30 -5.82 -5.59 10.82
N LEU A 31 -4.86 -6.39 11.30
CA LEU A 31 -3.98 -7.17 10.44
C LEU A 31 -4.75 -8.18 9.56
N PHE A 32 -5.82 -8.78 10.09
CA PHE A 32 -6.72 -9.62 9.30
C PHE A 32 -7.39 -8.81 8.17
N VAL A 33 -7.93 -7.62 8.47
CA VAL A 33 -8.51 -6.71 7.47
C VAL A 33 -7.47 -6.33 6.40
N PHE A 34 -6.24 -6.02 6.81
CA PHE A 34 -5.12 -5.76 5.90
C PHE A 34 -4.84 -6.93 4.96
N GLY A 35 -4.77 -8.17 5.47
CA GLY A 35 -4.56 -9.36 4.66
C GLY A 35 -5.73 -9.65 3.72
N PHE A 36 -6.96 -9.56 4.23
CA PHE A 36 -8.18 -9.83 3.47
C PHE A 36 -8.36 -8.86 2.30
N PHE A 37 -8.28 -7.55 2.56
CA PHE A 37 -8.44 -6.54 1.50
C PHE A 37 -7.18 -6.36 0.66
N GLY A 38 -5.99 -6.68 1.19
CA GLY A 38 -4.72 -6.61 0.46
C GLY A 38 -4.66 -7.48 -0.79
N GLY A 39 -5.54 -8.47 -0.92
CA GLY A 39 -5.71 -9.26 -2.14
C GLY A 39 -6.08 -8.44 -3.39
N PHE A 40 -6.49 -7.17 -3.24
CA PHE A 40 -6.73 -6.27 -4.37
C PHE A 40 -5.51 -6.19 -5.30
N PHE A 41 -4.29 -6.34 -4.76
CA PHE A 41 -3.05 -6.31 -5.51
C PHE A 41 -3.00 -7.36 -6.64
N VAL A 42 -3.49 -8.58 -6.40
CA VAL A 42 -3.51 -9.65 -7.42
C VAL A 42 -4.42 -9.27 -8.59
N VAL A 43 -5.52 -8.57 -8.32
CA VAL A 43 -6.45 -8.08 -9.33
C VAL A 43 -5.79 -7.07 -10.28
N MET A 44 -4.67 -6.43 -9.88
CA MET A 44 -3.91 -5.50 -10.76
C MET A 44 -3.41 -6.21 -12.00
N TYR A 45 -2.96 -7.45 -11.83
CA TYR A 45 -2.36 -8.23 -12.89
C TYR A 45 -3.40 -8.57 -13.95
N ALA A 46 -4.61 -8.96 -13.51
CA ALA A 46 -5.74 -9.18 -14.42
C ALA A 46 -6.13 -7.87 -15.13
N ASN A 47 -6.30 -6.78 -14.38
CA ASN A 47 -6.65 -5.48 -14.96
C ASN A 47 -5.62 -5.00 -16.00
N THR A 48 -4.33 -5.12 -15.70
CA THR A 48 -3.26 -4.74 -16.63
C THR A 48 -3.33 -5.56 -17.90
N LYS A 49 -3.50 -6.89 -17.78
CA LYS A 49 -3.58 -7.80 -18.91
C LYS A 49 -4.79 -7.51 -19.81
N GLU A 50 -5.92 -7.14 -19.24
CA GLU A 50 -7.16 -6.82 -19.97
C GLU A 50 -7.09 -5.47 -20.69
N ASN A 51 -6.31 -4.51 -20.18
CA ASN A 51 -6.24 -3.15 -20.73
C ASN A 51 -5.12 -2.95 -21.78
N VAL A 52 -4.24 -3.93 -21.97
CA VAL A 52 -3.16 -3.87 -22.95
C VAL A 52 -3.42 -4.80 -24.13
N ASP A 53 -2.74 -4.58 -25.26
CA ASP A 53 -2.79 -5.53 -26.37
C ASP A 53 -2.16 -6.87 -25.95
N VAL A 54 -2.77 -7.97 -26.40
CA VAL A 54 -2.28 -9.33 -26.13
C VAL A 54 -0.82 -9.52 -26.56
N GLN A 55 -0.39 -8.81 -27.63
CA GLN A 55 0.98 -8.88 -28.14
C GLN A 55 2.02 -8.34 -27.13
N ILE A 56 1.63 -7.38 -26.28
CA ILE A 56 2.53 -6.74 -25.30
C ILE A 56 2.18 -7.09 -23.85
N ALA A 57 1.17 -7.94 -23.62
CA ALA A 57 0.70 -8.27 -22.29
C ALA A 57 1.80 -8.84 -21.39
N GLY A 58 2.66 -9.71 -21.94
CA GLY A 58 3.81 -10.25 -21.19
C GLY A 58 4.77 -9.16 -20.72
N THR A 59 5.08 -8.20 -21.60
CA THR A 59 5.96 -7.07 -21.27
C THR A 59 5.33 -6.15 -20.22
N ALA A 60 4.03 -5.84 -20.35
CA ALA A 60 3.31 -5.01 -19.38
C ALA A 60 3.32 -5.63 -17.96
N ILE A 61 3.06 -6.93 -17.86
CA ILE A 61 3.15 -7.66 -16.59
C ILE A 61 4.59 -7.73 -16.07
N GLY A 62 5.57 -7.87 -16.96
CA GLY A 62 6.99 -7.79 -16.61
C GLY A 62 7.34 -6.46 -15.94
N PHE A 63 6.92 -5.34 -16.53
CA PHE A 63 7.09 -4.01 -15.93
C PHE A 63 6.39 -3.89 -14.58
N LEU A 64 5.15 -4.38 -14.47
CA LEU A 64 4.41 -4.35 -13.22
C LEU A 64 5.19 -5.06 -12.10
N ASN A 65 5.74 -6.26 -12.35
CA ASN A 65 6.57 -6.97 -11.39
C ASN A 65 7.82 -6.17 -10.97
N VAL A 66 8.52 -5.58 -11.93
CA VAL A 66 9.70 -4.74 -11.65
C VAL A 66 9.35 -3.59 -10.71
N PHE A 67 8.24 -2.88 -10.97
CA PHE A 67 7.79 -1.79 -10.10
C PHE A 67 7.34 -2.25 -8.72
N VAL A 68 6.81 -3.46 -8.58
CA VAL A 68 6.45 -4.02 -7.28
C VAL A 68 7.69 -4.25 -6.42
N PHE A 69 8.74 -4.85 -6.99
CA PHE A 69 9.98 -5.10 -6.25
C PHE A 69 10.75 -3.82 -5.98
N ILE A 70 10.91 -2.96 -6.98
CA ILE A 70 11.58 -1.66 -6.83
C ILE A 70 10.81 -0.80 -5.84
N GLY A 71 9.48 -0.75 -5.95
CA GLY A 71 8.60 -0.06 -5.01
C GLY A 71 8.80 -0.56 -3.59
N GLY A 72 8.79 -1.88 -3.37
CA GLY A 72 9.07 -2.48 -2.06
C GLY A 72 10.41 -2.04 -1.47
N ALA A 73 11.49 -2.07 -2.27
CA ALA A 73 12.82 -1.64 -1.83
C ALA A 73 12.88 -0.14 -1.50
N ILE A 74 12.29 0.70 -2.34
CA ILE A 74 12.22 2.16 -2.12
C ILE A 74 11.44 2.44 -0.83
N TYR A 75 10.27 1.84 -0.64
CA TYR A 75 9.45 2.07 0.55
C TYR A 75 10.16 1.61 1.82
N GLN A 76 10.85 0.46 1.77
CA GLN A 76 11.64 -0.02 2.90
C GLN A 76 12.72 1.00 3.32
N GLN A 77 13.46 1.55 2.34
CA GLN A 77 14.51 2.52 2.63
C GLN A 77 13.96 3.89 3.07
N VAL A 78 12.89 4.37 2.42
CA VAL A 78 12.25 5.64 2.77
C VAL A 78 11.64 5.58 4.16
N MET A 79 10.91 4.51 4.49
CA MET A 79 10.36 4.31 5.83
C MET A 79 11.47 4.25 6.89
N ALA A 80 12.54 3.51 6.63
CA ALA A 80 13.70 3.46 7.53
C ALA A 80 14.31 4.85 7.76
N SER A 81 14.44 5.66 6.70
CA SER A 81 14.93 7.04 6.79
C SER A 81 13.97 7.97 7.53
N ILE A 82 12.66 7.79 7.41
CA ILE A 82 11.67 8.55 8.18
C ILE A 82 11.80 8.20 9.66
N ILE A 83 11.88 6.91 9.99
CA ILE A 83 11.97 6.43 11.36
C ILE A 83 13.29 6.85 12.02
N SER A 84 14.42 6.82 11.29
CA SER A 84 15.73 7.17 11.84
C SER A 84 15.88 8.64 12.24
N LYS A 85 14.99 9.52 11.78
CA LYS A 85 14.94 10.94 12.21
C LYS A 85 14.45 11.11 13.64
N TYR A 86 13.83 10.09 14.22
CA TYR A 86 13.35 10.11 15.60
C TYR A 86 14.42 9.53 16.52
N SER A 87 14.77 10.27 17.57
CA SER A 87 15.67 9.78 18.60
C SER A 87 15.05 8.61 19.34
N THR A 88 15.78 7.50 19.46
CA THR A 88 15.37 6.38 20.30
C THR A 88 15.48 6.77 21.77
N VAL A 89 14.42 6.54 22.53
CA VAL A 89 14.41 6.80 23.98
C VAL A 89 14.58 5.45 24.67
N GLY A 90 15.72 5.24 25.33
CA GLY A 90 16.03 3.97 25.99
C GLY A 90 16.18 2.78 25.04
N GLY A 91 16.62 3.01 23.79
CA GLY A 91 16.78 1.96 22.77
C GLY A 91 15.48 1.53 22.09
N VAL A 92 14.34 2.11 22.48
CA VAL A 92 13.03 1.84 21.85
C VAL A 92 12.70 2.95 20.86
N ILE A 93 12.21 2.55 19.68
CA ILE A 93 11.72 3.47 18.66
C ILE A 93 10.37 4.04 19.12
N PRO A 94 10.21 5.37 19.21
CA PRO A 94 8.95 5.96 19.63
C PRO A 94 7.84 5.69 18.60
N ALA A 95 6.62 5.49 19.08
CA ALA A 95 5.46 5.24 18.22
C ALA A 95 5.17 6.39 17.23
N ALA A 96 5.55 7.63 17.58
CA ALA A 96 5.50 8.79 16.68
C ALA A 96 6.31 8.60 15.38
N ALA A 97 7.40 7.82 15.42
CA ALA A 97 8.20 7.48 14.25
C ALA A 97 7.43 6.59 13.28
N PHE A 98 6.79 5.54 13.81
CA PHE A 98 5.95 4.62 13.04
C PHE A 98 4.72 5.32 12.47
N LYS A 99 4.07 6.19 13.26
CA LYS A 99 2.95 7.01 12.80
C LYS A 99 3.31 7.83 11.56
N SER A 100 4.51 8.40 11.54
CA SER A 100 4.97 9.24 10.43
C SER A 100 5.30 8.40 9.18
N ALA A 101 5.90 7.23 9.35
CA ALA A 101 6.09 6.27 8.26
C ALA A 101 4.75 5.76 7.70
N PHE A 102 3.77 5.49 8.56
CA PHE A 102 2.44 5.04 8.13
C PHE A 102 1.65 6.15 7.44
N LEU A 103 1.78 7.40 7.89
CA LEU A 103 1.19 8.55 7.22
C LEU A 103 1.75 8.72 5.80
N PHE A 104 3.06 8.52 5.62
CA PHE A 104 3.69 8.54 4.30
C PHE A 104 3.06 7.49 3.38
N CYS A 105 2.98 6.23 3.82
CA CYS A 105 2.37 5.15 3.03
C CYS A 105 0.88 5.41 2.72
N PHE A 106 0.15 6.00 3.67
CA PHE A 106 -1.26 6.36 3.49
C PHE A 106 -1.43 7.43 2.40
N VAL A 107 -0.63 8.49 2.43
CA VAL A 107 -0.68 9.56 1.42
C VAL A 107 -0.32 9.02 0.03
N THR A 108 0.73 8.21 -0.09
CA THR A 108 1.12 7.67 -1.39
C THR A 108 0.12 6.65 -1.92
N LEU A 109 -0.57 5.91 -1.05
CA LEU A 109 -1.68 5.04 -1.44
C LEU A 109 -2.88 5.83 -1.97
N ILE A 110 -3.21 6.99 -1.36
CA ILE A 110 -4.23 7.92 -1.90
C ILE A 110 -3.82 8.39 -3.30
N ILE A 111 -2.57 8.82 -3.48
CA ILE A 111 -2.07 9.27 -4.78
C ILE A 111 -2.19 8.15 -5.82
N GLY A 112 -1.78 6.92 -5.46
CA GLY A 112 -1.91 5.75 -6.33
C GLY A 112 -3.35 5.46 -6.73
N LEU A 113 -4.29 5.55 -5.77
CA LEU A 113 -5.73 5.38 -6.02
C LEU A 113 -6.30 6.47 -6.95
N VAL A 114 -5.89 7.72 -6.77
CA VAL A 114 -6.32 8.84 -7.63
C VAL A 114 -5.79 8.66 -9.05
N VAL A 115 -4.51 8.30 -9.21
CA VAL A 115 -3.92 8.00 -10.52
C VAL A 115 -4.65 6.82 -11.17
N PHE A 116 -4.91 5.75 -10.42
CA PHE A 116 -5.64 4.60 -10.93
C PHE A 116 -7.07 4.97 -11.38
N ALA A 117 -7.76 5.85 -10.65
CA ALA A 117 -9.09 6.31 -11.02
C ALA A 117 -9.14 7.07 -12.36
N THR A 118 -8.00 7.58 -12.86
CA THR A 118 -7.92 8.20 -14.20
C THR A 118 -7.77 7.21 -15.33
N GLN A 119 -7.55 5.92 -15.02
CA GLN A 119 -7.36 4.88 -16.02
C GLN A 119 -8.65 4.69 -16.82
N LYS A 120 -8.55 4.85 -18.14
CA LYS A 120 -9.66 4.59 -19.06
C LYS A 120 -9.67 3.11 -19.40
N GLU A 121 -10.80 2.46 -19.19
CA GLU A 121 -10.99 1.07 -19.62
C GLU A 121 -11.01 1.01 -21.15
N LYS A 122 -10.29 0.04 -21.73
CA LYS A 122 -10.41 -0.25 -23.16
C LYS A 122 -11.82 -0.78 -23.42
N PRO A 123 -12.60 -0.21 -24.36
CA PRO A 123 -13.92 -0.74 -24.67
C PRO A 123 -13.78 -2.21 -25.12
N ALA A 124 -14.58 -3.09 -24.53
CA ALA A 124 -14.63 -4.49 -24.91
C ALA A 124 -14.95 -4.57 -26.41
N ALA A 125 -14.03 -5.14 -27.18
CA ALA A 125 -14.20 -5.41 -28.60
C ALA A 125 -15.07 -6.65 -28.80
#